data_AF-A0A8B7NGS4-F1
#
_entry.id   AF-A0A8B7NGS4-F1
#
_cell.length_a   1.000
_cell.length_b   1.000
_cell.length_c   1.000
_cell.angle_alpha   90.00
_cell.angle_beta   90.00
_cell.angle_gamma   90.00
#
_symmetry.space_group_name_H-M   'P 1'
#
loop_
_entity.id
_entity.type
_entity.pdbx_description
1 polymer ?
#
loop_
_entity_poly.entity_id
_entity_poly.type
_entity_poly.pdbx_seq_one_letter_code
_entity_poly.pdbx_strand_id
1 'polypeptide(L)'
;MAEQDWSTYGFKSLLMLLSQAQRNLSSRPNPEMNKFIFRTAGERWNLQKGQHLSLGCYSSFTVRRNVAMGHLKEDGAAEEGGEEEEDATKESACEGNPPTLVKIKFTPEVVGLGVKHLSPLSEDEREVLVSPLQNFTVTEVIKRAKKGFTVFMLEPVKA
;
A
#
# COMPACT_ATOMS: atom_id res chain seq x y z
N MET A 1 10.26 7.44 -25.51
CA MET A 1 9.90 7.82 -24.14
C MET A 1 8.60 8.62 -24.26
N ALA A 2 7.45 8.00 -24.02
CA ALA A 2 6.18 8.73 -24.05
C ALA A 2 6.02 9.40 -22.68
N GLU A 3 6.22 10.71 -22.62
CA GLU A 3 5.79 11.51 -21.48
C GLU A 3 4.28 11.26 -21.31
N GLN A 4 3.89 10.63 -20.21
CA GLN A 4 2.48 10.56 -19.84
C GLN A 4 2.02 11.99 -19.56
N ASP A 5 1.39 12.61 -20.54
CA ASP A 5 0.80 13.94 -20.39
C ASP A 5 -0.49 13.81 -19.58
N TRP A 6 -0.40 14.03 -18.27
CA TRP A 6 -1.52 13.98 -17.34
C TRP A 6 -2.51 15.15 -17.55
N SER A 7 -2.26 16.05 -18.51
CA SER A 7 -3.11 17.22 -18.76
C SER A 7 -4.46 16.90 -19.42
N THR A 8 -4.62 15.74 -20.06
CA THR A 8 -5.90 15.24 -20.57
C THR A 8 -6.86 14.81 -19.47
N TYR A 9 -6.35 14.50 -18.29
CA TYR A 9 -7.15 14.21 -17.10
C TYR A 9 -7.37 15.53 -16.37
N GLY A 10 -8.63 15.94 -16.14
CA GLY A 10 -9.02 17.26 -15.59
C GLY A 10 -8.54 17.60 -14.17
N PHE A 11 -7.45 17.00 -13.71
CA PHE A 11 -6.87 17.08 -12.37
C PHE A 11 -5.51 17.79 -12.33
N LYS A 12 -5.06 18.45 -13.42
CA LYS A 12 -3.76 19.12 -13.49
C LYS A 12 -3.50 20.07 -12.31
N SER A 13 -4.48 20.91 -11.99
CA SER A 13 -4.38 21.85 -10.85
C SER A 13 -4.33 21.12 -9.51
N LEU A 14 -5.09 20.04 -9.35
CA LEU A 14 -5.09 19.22 -8.13
C LEU A 14 -3.73 18.54 -7.93
N LEU A 15 -3.19 17.91 -8.97
CA LEU A 15 -1.86 17.27 -8.92
C LEU A 15 -0.77 18.30 -8.60
N MET A 16 -0.85 19.50 -9.18
CA MET A 16 0.08 20.59 -8.89
C MET A 16 0.00 21.03 -7.42
N LEU A 17 -1.22 21.21 -6.89
CA LEU A 17 -1.43 21.61 -5.49
C LEU A 17 -0.96 20.54 -4.51
N LEU A 18 -1.26 19.26 -4.76
CA LEU A 18 -0.78 18.14 -3.94
C LEU A 18 0.75 18.03 -3.95
N SER A 19 1.36 18.16 -5.14
CA SER A 19 2.82 18.17 -5.29
C SER A 19 3.46 19.33 -4.51
N GLN A 20 2.86 20.52 -4.58
CA GLN A 20 3.35 21.67 -3.85
C GLN A 20 3.18 21.52 -2.34
N ALA A 21 2.03 21.03 -1.88
CA ALA A 21 1.78 20.77 -0.46
C ALA A 21 2.79 19.77 0.11
N GLN A 22 3.06 18.68 -0.62
CA GLN A 22 4.05 17.69 -0.22
C GLN A 22 5.46 18.27 -0.11
N ARG A 23 5.90 19.09 -1.09
CA ARG A 23 7.21 19.76 -1.04
C ARG A 23 7.32 20.74 0.13
N ASN A 24 6.27 21.49 0.42
CA ASN A 24 6.29 22.46 1.51
C ASN A 24 6.34 21.76 2.88
N LEU A 25 5.62 20.65 3.02
CA LEU A 25 5.47 19.96 4.30
C LEU A 25 6.54 18.89 4.54
N SER A 26 7.21 18.37 3.52
CA SER A 26 8.34 17.44 3.67
C SER A 26 9.56 18.07 4.34
N SER A 27 9.68 19.41 4.31
CA SER A 27 10.72 20.15 5.02
C SER A 27 10.55 20.17 6.55
N ARG A 28 9.38 19.75 7.05
CA ARG A 28 9.05 19.76 8.48
C ARG A 28 9.35 18.40 9.12
N PRO A 29 9.67 18.36 10.43
CA PRO A 29 9.80 17.11 11.16
C PRO A 29 8.51 16.29 11.06
N ASN A 30 8.60 15.05 10.55
CA ASN A 30 7.47 14.15 10.47
C ASN A 30 7.52 13.14 11.65
N PRO A 31 6.52 13.13 12.56
CA PRO A 31 6.51 12.23 13.73
C PRO A 31 6.37 10.75 13.37
N GLU A 32 6.02 10.44 12.12
CA GLU A 32 5.93 9.08 11.60
C GLU A 32 7.24 8.61 10.94
N MET A 33 8.24 9.49 10.83
CA MET A 33 9.56 9.17 10.29
C MET A 33 10.21 8.00 11.03
N ASN A 34 10.97 7.19 10.30
CA ASN A 34 11.64 5.96 10.74
C ASN A 34 10.72 4.79 11.15
N LYS A 35 9.39 4.94 11.01
CA LYS A 35 8.44 3.85 11.22
C LYS A 35 8.19 3.06 9.94
N PHE A 36 7.61 1.88 10.09
CA PHE A 36 7.06 1.17 8.94
C PHE A 36 5.67 1.71 8.61
N ILE A 37 5.43 1.92 7.33
CA ILE A 37 4.12 2.26 6.77
C ILE A 37 3.61 1.07 5.95
N PHE A 38 2.30 0.91 5.94
CA PHE A 38 1.61 -0.26 5.44
C PHE A 38 0.47 0.16 4.51
N ARG A 39 0.30 -0.60 3.43
CA ARG A 39 -0.84 -0.49 2.52
C ARG A 39 -1.24 -1.87 2.09
N THR A 40 -2.53 -2.12 2.03
CA THR A 40 -3.06 -3.29 1.33
C THR A 40 -3.29 -2.92 -0.13
N ALA A 41 -2.85 -3.78 -1.04
CA ALA A 41 -3.24 -3.70 -2.44
C ALA A 41 -4.46 -4.61 -2.66
N GLY A 42 -5.57 -4.02 -3.11
CA GLY A 42 -6.77 -4.78 -3.50
C GLY A 42 -6.57 -5.57 -4.80
N GLU A 43 -5.58 -5.18 -5.60
CA GLU A 43 -5.22 -5.85 -6.85
C GLU A 43 -4.01 -6.78 -6.68
N ARG A 44 -3.95 -7.82 -7.52
CA ARG A 44 -2.87 -8.81 -7.53
C ARG A 44 -1.54 -8.17 -7.92
N TRP A 45 -0.58 -8.16 -6.99
CA TRP A 45 0.80 -7.77 -7.27
C TRP A 45 1.68 -9.02 -7.41
N ASN A 46 2.23 -9.23 -8.61
CA ASN A 46 3.21 -10.29 -8.86
C ASN A 46 4.62 -9.70 -8.86
N LEU A 47 5.11 -9.28 -7.70
CA LEU A 47 6.44 -8.69 -7.57
C LEU A 47 7.50 -9.73 -7.21
N GLN A 48 8.71 -9.55 -7.74
CA GLN A 48 9.87 -10.37 -7.44
C GLN A 48 10.92 -9.59 -6.64
N LYS A 49 11.68 -10.29 -5.79
CA LYS A 49 12.83 -9.68 -5.09
C LYS A 49 13.82 -9.12 -6.12
N GLY A 50 14.28 -7.89 -5.89
CA GLY A 50 15.17 -7.15 -6.78
C GLY A 50 14.44 -6.33 -7.86
N GLN A 51 13.12 -6.49 -8.00
CA GLN A 51 12.35 -5.70 -8.96
C GLN A 51 12.26 -4.23 -8.52
N HIS A 52 12.45 -3.32 -9.47
CA HIS A 52 12.19 -1.91 -9.28
C HIS A 52 10.75 -1.57 -9.69
N LEU A 53 10.09 -0.72 -8.93
CA LEU A 53 8.76 -0.22 -9.26
C LEU A 53 8.59 1.23 -8.80
N SER A 54 7.75 1.96 -9.53
CA SER A 54 7.17 3.22 -9.09
C SER A 54 5.69 3.00 -8.80
N LEU A 55 5.12 3.80 -7.89
CA LEU A 55 3.70 3.67 -7.56
C LEU A 55 2.78 4.28 -8.63
N GLY A 56 3.31 5.16 -9.50
CA GLY A 56 2.58 5.76 -10.62
C GLY A 56 1.47 6.75 -10.24
N CYS A 57 0.98 6.71 -9.00
CA CYS A 57 0.00 7.63 -8.44
C CYS A 57 0.32 7.95 -6.97
N TYR A 58 -0.27 9.04 -6.48
CA TYR A 58 -0.31 9.32 -5.05
C TYR A 58 -0.94 8.15 -4.31
N SER A 59 -0.20 7.61 -3.34
CA SER A 59 -0.56 6.36 -2.68
C SER A 59 -0.65 6.56 -1.19
N SER A 60 -1.80 6.22 -0.63
CA SER A 60 -2.05 6.28 0.81
C SER A 60 -1.48 5.06 1.54
N PHE A 61 -0.79 5.30 2.64
CA PHE A 61 -0.29 4.30 3.57
C PHE A 61 -0.65 4.70 5.00
N THR A 62 -0.57 3.76 5.93
CA THR A 62 -0.75 4.02 7.36
C THR A 62 0.40 3.42 8.16
N VAL A 63 0.79 4.05 9.27
CA VAL A 63 1.73 3.43 10.22
C VAL A 63 1.10 2.30 11.05
N ARG A 64 -0.23 2.18 11.06
CA ARG A 64 -0.95 1.15 11.81
C ARG A 64 -1.26 -0.04 10.90
N ARG A 65 -0.52 -1.14 11.08
CA ARG A 65 -0.74 -2.38 10.33
C ARG A 65 -2.19 -2.88 10.38
N ASN A 66 -2.86 -2.78 11.53
CA ASN A 66 -4.24 -3.24 11.68
C ASN A 66 -5.23 -2.42 10.84
N VAL A 67 -4.97 -1.13 10.65
CA VAL A 67 -5.77 -0.26 9.77
C VAL A 67 -5.56 -0.66 8.32
N ALA A 68 -4.31 -0.83 7.88
CA ALA A 68 -4.01 -1.30 6.53
C ALA A 68 -4.67 -2.65 6.20
N MET A 69 -4.66 -3.58 7.16
CA MET A 69 -5.27 -4.91 7.02
C MET A 69 -6.79 -4.91 7.26
N GLY A 70 -7.39 -3.82 7.75
CA GLY A 70 -8.84 -3.72 7.99
C GLY A 70 -9.63 -3.95 6.71
N HIS A 71 -9.15 -3.39 5.59
CA HIS A 71 -9.71 -3.59 4.25
C HIS A 71 -9.67 -5.04 3.74
N LEU A 72 -8.90 -5.93 4.38
CA LEU A 72 -8.86 -7.36 4.02
C LEU A 72 -9.88 -8.21 4.79
N LYS A 73 -10.49 -7.65 5.84
CA LYS A 73 -11.50 -8.36 6.63
C LYS A 73 -12.91 -8.22 6.07
N GLU A 74 -13.18 -7.18 5.28
CA GLU A 74 -14.52 -6.92 4.73
C GLU A 74 -14.86 -7.85 3.55
N ASP A 75 -13.87 -8.36 2.81
CA ASP A 75 -14.09 -9.29 1.68
C ASP A 75 -14.14 -10.78 2.09
N GLY A 76 -14.06 -11.10 3.39
CA GLY A 76 -13.89 -12.47 3.87
C GLY A 76 -14.58 -12.84 5.17
N ALA A 77 -15.51 -12.02 5.66
CA ALA A 77 -16.31 -12.34 6.84
C ALA A 77 -17.65 -12.98 6.42
N ALA A 78 -17.61 -14.25 6.02
CA ALA A 78 -18.75 -15.13 6.21
C ALA A 78 -18.71 -15.61 7.66
N GLU A 79 -19.76 -15.32 8.43
CA GLU A 79 -19.94 -15.80 9.79
C GLU A 79 -20.11 -17.33 9.83
N GLU A 80 -19.69 -17.90 10.95
CA GLU A 80 -19.64 -19.32 11.29
C GLU A 80 -21.03 -20.00 11.34
N GLY A 81 -21.06 -21.30 11.02
CA GLY A 81 -22.15 -22.18 11.44
C GLY A 81 -22.09 -23.60 10.84
N GLY A 82 -21.80 -24.59 11.69
CA GLY A 82 -22.31 -25.97 11.57
C GLY A 82 -21.41 -27.03 10.93
N GLU A 83 -20.96 -27.97 11.75
CA GLU A 83 -20.39 -29.27 11.35
C GLU A 83 -21.46 -30.15 10.66
N GLU A 84 -21.09 -30.85 9.59
CA GLU A 84 -21.34 -32.30 9.39
C GLU A 84 -20.56 -32.79 8.15
N GLU A 85 -19.90 -33.95 8.30
CA GLU A 85 -19.10 -34.65 7.29
C GLU A 85 -19.97 -35.31 6.21
N GLU A 86 -19.50 -35.37 4.96
CA GLU A 86 -19.36 -36.64 4.22
C GLU A 86 -18.56 -36.49 2.91
N ASP A 87 -17.94 -37.60 2.55
CA ASP A 87 -16.92 -37.89 1.53
C ASP A 87 -17.45 -37.88 0.08
N ALA A 88 -16.70 -37.28 -0.86
CA ALA A 88 -16.49 -37.78 -2.23
C ALA A 88 -15.73 -36.77 -3.12
N THR A 89 -14.76 -37.30 -3.85
CA THR A 89 -13.88 -36.64 -4.83
C THR A 89 -14.62 -36.00 -6.01
N LYS A 90 -14.32 -34.72 -6.31
CA LYS A 90 -13.84 -34.22 -7.64
C LYS A 90 -13.72 -32.69 -7.68
N GLU A 91 -12.54 -32.27 -8.15
CA GLU A 91 -12.21 -31.05 -8.91
C GLU A 91 -12.50 -29.64 -8.36
N SER A 92 -11.39 -28.90 -8.29
CA SER A 92 -11.28 -27.47 -8.62
C SER A 92 -11.87 -26.46 -7.63
N ALA A 93 -11.17 -26.22 -6.52
CA ALA A 93 -11.31 -24.98 -5.76
C ALA A 93 -9.99 -24.57 -5.10
N CYS A 94 -9.04 -24.08 -5.90
CA CYS A 94 -7.82 -23.43 -5.41
C CYS A 94 -7.45 -22.21 -6.26
N GLU A 95 -8.36 -21.25 -6.47
CA GLU A 95 -8.00 -19.99 -7.13
C GLU A 95 -8.51 -18.74 -6.38
N GLY A 96 -8.21 -18.68 -5.08
CA GLY A 96 -8.20 -17.41 -4.34
C GLY A 96 -6.76 -16.99 -4.11
N ASN A 97 -6.20 -16.08 -4.92
CA ASN A 97 -4.85 -15.60 -4.69
C ASN A 97 -4.82 -14.73 -3.42
N PRO A 98 -3.86 -14.96 -2.51
CA PRO A 98 -3.85 -14.33 -1.21
C PRO A 98 -3.65 -12.80 -1.30
N PRO A 99 -4.41 -11.98 -0.56
CA PRO A 99 -4.24 -10.52 -0.53
C PRO A 99 -2.80 -10.05 -0.28
N THR A 100 -2.50 -8.82 -0.67
CA THR A 100 -1.14 -8.28 -0.63
C THR A 100 -1.00 -7.16 0.38
N LEU A 101 -0.03 -7.29 1.28
CA LEU A 101 0.41 -6.23 2.19
C LEU A 101 1.76 -5.66 1.73
N VAL A 102 1.77 -4.38 1.39
CA VAL A 102 2.98 -3.62 1.10
C VAL A 102 3.50 -3.00 2.39
N LYS A 103 4.79 -3.16 2.65
CA LYS A 103 5.49 -2.63 3.83
C LYS A 103 6.68 -1.80 3.38
N ILE A 104 6.75 -0.55 3.82
CA ILE A 104 7.82 0.39 3.48
C ILE A 104 8.42 0.95 4.76
N LYS A 105 9.75 1.05 4.85
CA LYS A 105 10.40 1.83 5.92
C LYS A 105 10.33 3.30 5.53
N PHE A 106 9.59 4.11 6.29
CA PHE A 106 9.45 5.52 6.00
C PHE A 106 10.70 6.28 6.46
N THR A 107 11.63 6.52 5.54
CA THR A 107 12.89 7.24 5.76
C THR A 107 12.80 8.65 5.15
N PRO A 108 13.75 9.56 5.44
CA PRO A 108 13.79 10.87 4.81
C PRO A 108 13.90 10.84 3.28
N GLU A 109 14.37 9.71 2.73
CA GLU A 109 14.46 9.47 1.29
C GLU A 109 13.09 9.14 0.65
N VAL A 110 12.11 8.73 1.46
CA VAL A 110 10.74 8.52 0.98
C VAL A 110 10.06 9.88 0.87
N VAL A 111 9.73 10.27 -0.36
CA VAL A 111 8.92 11.46 -0.63
C VAL A 111 7.49 11.16 -0.20
N GLY A 112 7.19 11.43 1.08
CA GLY A 112 5.91 11.15 1.72
C GLY A 112 5.53 12.21 2.75
N LEU A 113 4.22 12.38 2.96
CA LEU A 113 3.66 13.37 3.88
C LEU A 113 2.72 12.68 4.87
N GLY A 114 2.97 12.84 6.17
CA GLY A 114 1.98 12.52 7.19
C GLY A 114 0.82 13.49 7.09
N VAL A 115 -0.36 13.01 6.68
CA VAL A 115 -1.54 13.86 6.43
C VAL A 115 -2.58 13.74 7.55
N LYS A 116 -2.19 13.27 8.74
CA LYS A 116 -3.10 13.05 9.89
C LYS A 116 -4.11 14.18 10.15
N HIS A 117 -3.68 15.45 10.09
CA HIS A 117 -4.54 16.61 10.36
C HIS A 117 -5.25 17.18 9.13
N LEU A 118 -4.98 16.63 7.95
CA LEU A 118 -5.56 17.01 6.66
C LEU A 118 -6.44 15.89 6.08
N SER A 119 -6.33 14.68 6.63
CA SER A 119 -7.12 13.53 6.24
C SER A 119 -8.54 13.69 6.78
N PRO A 120 -9.58 13.45 5.96
CA PRO A 120 -10.96 13.36 6.45
C PRO A 120 -11.20 12.08 7.27
N LEU A 121 -10.24 11.15 7.26
CA LEU A 121 -10.29 9.90 8.00
C LEU A 121 -9.95 10.14 9.47
N SER A 122 -10.28 9.17 10.33
CA SER A 122 -10.01 9.30 11.76
C SER A 122 -8.53 9.58 12.00
N GLU A 123 -8.23 10.48 12.95
CA GLU A 123 -6.87 10.77 13.40
C GLU A 123 -6.07 9.49 13.75
N ASP A 124 -6.78 8.44 14.13
CA ASP A 124 -6.25 7.14 14.44
C ASP A 124 -5.61 6.41 13.26
N GLU A 125 -5.99 6.74 12.03
CA GLU A 125 -5.47 6.07 10.84
C GLU A 125 -4.04 6.48 10.50
N ARG A 126 -3.55 7.61 11.03
CA ARG A 126 -2.17 8.09 10.89
C ARG A 126 -1.63 7.91 9.46
N GLU A 127 -2.38 8.51 8.54
CA GLU A 127 -2.16 8.37 7.10
C GLU A 127 -0.87 9.07 6.65
N VAL A 128 -0.15 8.42 5.75
CA VAL A 128 1.06 8.88 5.08
C VAL A 128 0.83 8.78 3.58
N LEU A 129 0.79 9.93 2.91
CA LEU A 129 0.64 10.02 1.46
C LEU A 129 2.02 9.98 0.80
N VAL A 130 2.28 8.97 -0.03
CA VAL A 130 3.54 8.78 -0.77
C VAL A 130 3.40 9.28 -2.21
N SER A 131 4.46 9.95 -2.70
CA SER A 131 4.51 10.54 -4.04
C SER A 131 4.52 9.49 -5.15
N PRO A 132 3.89 9.76 -6.31
CA PRO A 132 4.00 8.92 -7.51
C PRO A 132 5.42 8.79 -8.04
N LEU A 133 6.27 9.79 -7.81
CA LEU A 133 7.66 9.82 -8.31
C LEU A 133 8.62 8.97 -7.47
N GLN A 134 8.15 8.44 -6.33
CA GLN A 134 8.98 7.60 -5.49
C GLN A 134 9.22 6.25 -6.15
N ASN A 135 10.50 5.93 -6.38
CA ASN A 135 10.95 4.63 -6.84
C ASN A 135 11.31 3.74 -5.66
N PHE A 136 11.01 2.46 -5.81
CA PHE A 136 11.26 1.44 -4.80
C PHE A 136 11.92 0.21 -5.40
N THR A 137 12.67 -0.52 -4.59
CA THR A 137 13.14 -1.88 -4.85
C THR A 137 12.45 -2.84 -3.91
N VAL A 138 11.99 -3.97 -4.44
CA VAL A 138 11.46 -5.06 -3.63
C VAL A 138 12.62 -5.80 -2.98
N THR A 139 12.81 -5.65 -1.67
CA THR A 139 13.91 -6.28 -0.95
C THR A 139 13.56 -7.68 -0.44
N GLU A 140 12.29 -7.89 -0.09
CA GLU A 140 11.79 -9.16 0.38
C GLU A 140 10.36 -9.44 -0.11
N VAL A 141 10.11 -10.71 -0.39
CA VAL A 141 8.78 -11.26 -0.70
C VAL A 141 8.50 -12.37 0.31
N ILE A 142 7.54 -12.16 1.20
CA ILE A 142 7.21 -13.10 2.28
C ILE A 142 5.79 -13.63 2.05
N LYS A 143 5.68 -14.88 1.58
CA LYS A 143 4.39 -15.57 1.44
C LYS A 143 3.94 -16.09 2.82
N ARG A 144 2.85 -15.57 3.37
CA ARG A 144 2.26 -16.04 4.64
C ARG A 144 1.13 -17.00 4.34
N ALA A 145 1.46 -18.22 3.92
CA ALA A 145 0.50 -19.26 3.56
C ALA A 145 -0.55 -19.51 4.68
N LYS A 146 -0.12 -19.60 5.95
CA LYS A 146 -1.02 -19.77 7.10
C LYS A 146 -2.03 -18.63 7.33
N LYS A 147 -1.77 -17.45 6.76
CA LYS A 147 -2.65 -16.28 6.92
C LYS A 147 -3.27 -15.83 5.59
N GLY A 148 -3.04 -16.58 4.50
CA GLY A 148 -3.56 -16.25 3.18
C GLY A 148 -3.17 -14.85 2.68
N PHE A 149 -1.97 -14.32 2.96
CA PHE A 149 -1.52 -13.06 2.35
C PHE A 149 -0.03 -13.07 2.00
N THR A 150 0.39 -12.22 1.06
CA THR A 150 1.80 -12.00 0.72
C THR A 150 2.26 -10.63 1.21
N VAL A 151 3.46 -10.55 1.77
CA VAL A 151 4.07 -9.27 2.15
C VAL A 151 5.18 -8.91 1.17
N PHE A 152 5.10 -7.72 0.60
CA PHE A 152 6.19 -7.12 -0.16
C PHE A 152 6.87 -6.05 0.69
N MET A 153 8.17 -6.21 0.92
CA MET A 153 8.97 -5.18 1.57
C MET A 153 9.64 -4.33 0.49
N LEU A 154 9.37 -3.03 0.55
CA LEU A 154 9.91 -2.05 -0.40
C LEU A 154 10.87 -1.10 0.32
N GLU A 155 12.00 -0.83 -0.32
CA GLU A 155 12.94 0.20 0.10
C GLU A 155 13.08 1.27 -0.97
N PRO A 156 13.18 2.56 -0.60
CA PRO A 156 13.35 3.63 -1.58
C PRO A 156 14.67 3.46 -2.35
N VAL A 157 14.63 3.67 -3.66
CA VAL A 157 15.83 3.80 -4.47
C VAL A 157 16.34 5.23 -4.30
N LYS A 158 17.62 5.39 -3.95
CA LYS A 158 18.26 6.70 -3.87
C LYS A 158 18.27 7.34 -5.26
N ALA A 159 17.81 8.58 -5.34
CA ALA A 159 17.85 9.40 -6.55
C ALA A 159 19.29 9.83 -6.86
#